data_AF-A0A6P1MFT9-F1
#
_entry.id   AF-A0A6P1MFT9-F1
#
_cell.length_a   1.000
_cell.length_b   1.000
_cell.length_c   1.000
_cell.angle_alpha   90.00
_cell.angle_beta   90.00
_cell.angle_gamma   90.00
#
_symmetry.space_group_name_H-M   'P 1'
#
loop_
_entity.id
_entity.type
_entity.pdbx_description
1 polymer ?
#
loop_
_entity_poly.entity_id
_entity_poly.type
_entity_poly.pdbx_seq_one_letter_code
_entity_poly.pdbx_strand_id
1 'polypeptide(L)'
;MWKELTVSYIESIMNPTVYASYQQWLTDDPDKGGRLADIIGTIATEYRSAMAANAAPVPSSPETAIHDSCVRQAQTTILFELKKEIGLAITEAENAAAIRADVFLRAVWMGSIPIVVAAVQSAPSYASLSVVEE
;
A
#
# COMPACT_ATOMS: atom_id res chain seq x y z
N MET A 1 -11.61 2.48 1.86
CA MET A 1 -11.77 1.02 2.10
C MET A 1 -10.38 0.47 2.43
N TRP A 2 -10.28 -0.73 3.00
CA TRP A 2 -9.01 -1.29 3.49
C TRP A 2 -8.57 -2.44 2.60
N LYS A 3 -7.28 -2.48 2.26
CA LYS A 3 -6.69 -3.51 1.42
C LYS A 3 -5.56 -4.20 2.18
N GLU A 4 -5.69 -5.51 2.30
CA GLU A 4 -4.61 -6.37 2.79
C GLU A 4 -3.51 -6.51 1.74
N LEU A 5 -2.27 -6.30 2.15
CA LEU A 5 -1.09 -6.59 1.33
C LEU A 5 -0.64 -8.03 1.62
N THR A 6 -0.75 -8.90 0.62
CA THR A 6 -0.32 -10.30 0.69
C THR A 6 0.81 -10.56 -0.31
N VAL A 7 1.59 -11.62 -0.09
CA VAL A 7 2.60 -12.08 -1.06
C VAL A 7 1.96 -12.30 -2.44
N SER A 8 0.86 -13.04 -2.50
CA SER A 8 0.13 -13.29 -3.76
C SER A 8 -0.36 -12.01 -4.44
N TYR A 9 -0.76 -11.01 -3.67
CA TYR A 9 -1.18 -9.73 -4.24
C TYR A 9 0.00 -8.99 -4.85
N ILE A 10 1.14 -8.94 -4.17
CA ILE A 10 2.35 -8.28 -4.70
C ILE A 10 2.89 -9.04 -5.92
N GLU A 11 2.93 -10.37 -5.89
CA GLU A 11 3.32 -11.19 -7.04
C GLU A 11 2.43 -10.92 -8.27
N SER A 12 1.12 -10.75 -8.08
CA SER A 12 0.17 -10.51 -9.17
C SER A 12 0.40 -9.19 -9.93
N ILE A 13 1.09 -8.21 -9.32
CA ILE A 13 1.38 -6.91 -9.93
C ILE A 13 2.82 -6.79 -10.44
N MET A 14 3.68 -7.78 -10.16
CA MET A 14 5.04 -7.79 -10.67
C MET A 14 5.00 -7.89 -12.19
N ASN A 15 5.93 -7.21 -12.87
CA ASN A 15 6.13 -7.52 -14.28
C ASN A 15 6.73 -8.92 -14.43
N PRO A 16 6.54 -9.60 -15.58
CA PRO A 16 7.00 -10.98 -15.75
C PRO A 16 8.51 -11.17 -15.52
N THR A 17 9.33 -10.19 -15.89
CA THR A 17 10.79 -10.24 -15.70
C THR A 17 11.20 -10.21 -14.23
N VAL A 18 10.58 -9.34 -13.43
CA VAL A 18 10.85 -9.24 -11.98
C VAL A 18 10.34 -10.49 -11.29
N TYR A 19 9.15 -10.97 -11.65
CA TYR A 19 8.63 -12.22 -11.10
C TYR A 19 9.57 -13.39 -11.38
N ALA A 20 10.03 -13.57 -12.63
CA ALA A 20 10.98 -14.63 -12.97
C ALA A 20 12.30 -14.50 -12.19
N SER A 21 12.83 -13.28 -12.05
CA SER A 21 14.06 -13.03 -11.28
C SER A 21 13.88 -13.33 -9.79
N TYR A 22 12.71 -13.00 -9.23
CA TYR A 22 12.36 -13.31 -7.85
C TYR A 22 12.24 -14.84 -7.63
N GLN A 23 11.59 -15.56 -8.54
CA GLN A 23 11.50 -17.02 -8.45
C GLN A 23 12.87 -17.70 -8.58
N GLN A 24 13.73 -17.19 -9.47
CA GLN A 24 15.12 -17.66 -9.59
C GLN A 24 15.90 -17.39 -8.30
N TRP A 25 15.79 -16.19 -7.74
CA TRP A 25 16.42 -15.83 -6.47
C TRP A 25 15.99 -16.74 -5.32
N LEU A 26 14.70 -17.09 -5.21
CA LEU A 26 14.22 -18.05 -4.21
C LEU A 26 14.74 -19.48 -4.45
N THR A 27 15.02 -19.85 -5.70
CA THR A 27 15.61 -21.15 -6.04
C THR A 27 17.07 -21.19 -5.63
N ASP A 28 17.80 -20.10 -5.85
CA ASP A 28 19.22 -19.97 -5.53
C ASP A 28 19.46 -19.78 -4.02
N ASP A 29 18.52 -19.11 -3.33
CA ASP A 29 18.58 -18.81 -1.91
C ASP A 29 17.29 -19.27 -1.17
N PRO A 30 17.08 -20.59 -0.92
CA PRO A 30 15.84 -21.11 -0.31
C PRO A 30 15.50 -20.51 1.06
N ASP A 31 16.51 -20.12 1.84
CA ASP A 31 16.34 -19.46 3.15
C ASP A 31 15.65 -18.08 3.05
N LYS A 32 15.49 -17.55 1.84
CA LYS A 32 14.86 -16.25 1.57
C LYS A 32 13.36 -16.33 1.29
N GLY A 33 12.73 -17.51 1.33
CA GLY A 33 11.30 -17.70 1.05
C GLY A 33 10.32 -16.82 1.87
N GLY A 34 10.73 -16.32 3.04
CA GLY A 34 9.94 -15.41 3.87
C GLY A 34 10.17 -13.92 3.62
N ARG A 35 11.18 -13.53 2.84
CA ARG A 35 11.64 -12.13 2.76
C ARG A 35 10.61 -11.19 2.19
N LEU A 36 9.86 -11.60 1.17
CA LEU A 36 8.80 -10.75 0.62
C LEU A 36 7.70 -10.49 1.66
N ALA A 37 7.36 -11.49 2.47
CA ALA A 37 6.41 -11.30 3.56
C ALA A 37 6.96 -10.33 4.64
N ASP A 38 8.25 -10.43 4.98
CA ASP A 38 8.91 -9.51 5.91
C ASP A 38 8.89 -8.05 5.40
N ILE A 39 9.19 -7.85 4.11
CA ILE A 39 9.14 -6.54 3.45
C ILE A 39 7.71 -5.99 3.51
N ILE A 40 6.71 -6.80 3.15
CA ILE A 40 5.29 -6.41 3.21
C ILE A 40 4.91 -6.00 4.64
N GLY A 41 5.27 -6.80 5.65
CA GLY A 41 4.97 -6.52 7.05
C GLY A 41 5.60 -5.21 7.54
N THR A 42 6.86 -4.97 7.16
CA THR A 42 7.59 -3.74 7.50
C THR A 42 6.91 -2.52 6.89
N ILE A 43 6.67 -2.54 5.57
CA ILE A 43 6.04 -1.40 4.88
C ILE A 43 4.61 -1.18 5.34
N ALA A 44 3.81 -2.23 5.56
CA ALA A 44 2.46 -2.08 6.09
C ALA A 44 2.47 -1.44 7.48
N THR A 45 3.42 -1.83 8.35
CA THR A 45 3.60 -1.25 9.68
C THR A 45 3.93 0.25 9.61
N GLU A 46 4.79 0.68 8.69
CA GLU A 46 5.11 2.10 8.50
C GLU A 46 3.89 2.92 8.08
N TYR A 47 3.14 2.45 7.07
CA TYR A 47 1.93 3.13 6.62
C TYR A 47 0.85 3.17 7.70
N ARG A 48 0.68 2.09 8.47
CA ARG A 48 -0.23 2.03 9.62
C ARG A 48 0.16 2.99 10.73
N SER A 49 1.45 3.09 11.02
CA SER A 49 1.98 4.04 12.00
C SER A 49 1.74 5.49 11.56
N ALA A 50 1.99 5.80 10.28
CA ALA A 50 1.71 7.12 9.72
C ALA A 50 0.21 7.47 9.75
N MET A 51 -0.67 6.51 9.44
CA MET A 51 -2.12 6.69 9.53
C MET A 51 -2.58 6.92 10.97
N ALA A 52 -2.09 6.13 11.92
CA ALA A 52 -2.42 6.28 13.33
C ALA A 52 -1.97 7.65 13.88
N ALA A 53 -0.79 8.12 13.47
CA ALA A 53 -0.30 9.45 13.82
C ALA A 53 -1.17 10.58 13.25
N ASN A 54 -1.81 10.37 12.10
CA ASN A 54 -2.79 11.27 11.50
C ASN A 54 -4.23 11.03 11.99
N ALA A 55 -4.40 10.40 13.16
CA ALA A 55 -5.69 10.07 13.77
C ALA A 55 -6.67 9.28 12.87
N ALA A 56 -6.16 8.60 11.83
CA ALA A 56 -6.99 7.73 10.99
C ALA A 56 -7.26 6.41 11.74
N PRO A 57 -8.51 5.91 11.72
CA PRO A 57 -8.85 4.68 12.41
C PRO A 57 -8.26 3.47 11.67
N VAL A 58 -7.17 2.90 12.21
CA VAL A 58 -6.48 1.74 11.62
C VAL A 58 -7.11 0.43 12.14
N PRO A 59 -7.50 -0.54 11.28
CA PRO A 59 -8.08 -1.79 11.71
C PRO A 59 -7.04 -2.62 12.47
N SER A 60 -7.43 -3.27 13.56
CA SER A 60 -6.52 -4.12 14.35
C SER A 60 -6.05 -5.37 13.61
N SER A 61 -6.82 -5.85 12.62
CA SER A 61 -6.49 -7.01 11.80
C SER A 61 -7.10 -6.89 10.39
N PRO A 62 -6.41 -7.38 9.33
CA PRO A 62 -5.06 -7.93 9.36
C PRO A 62 -4.00 -6.83 9.55
N GLU A 63 -2.85 -7.18 10.14
CA GLU A 63 -1.75 -6.23 10.42
C GLU A 63 -1.11 -5.68 9.13
N THR A 64 -1.31 -6.37 8.00
CA THR A 64 -0.88 -5.92 6.67
C THR A 64 -1.93 -5.10 5.93
N ALA A 65 -3.09 -4.81 6.54
CA ALA A 65 -4.11 -3.95 5.93
C ALA A 65 -3.73 -2.48 6.03
N ILE A 66 -3.79 -1.80 4.88
CA ILE A 66 -3.63 -0.35 4.74
C ILE A 66 -4.83 0.26 4.02
N HIS A 67 -5.01 1.57 4.14
CA HIS A 67 -6.06 2.27 3.41
C HIS A 67 -5.78 2.27 1.89
N ASP A 68 -6.82 2.14 1.06
CA ASP A 68 -6.68 2.01 -0.40
C ASP A 68 -5.84 3.12 -1.04
N SER A 69 -5.92 4.35 -0.52
CA SER A 69 -5.16 5.50 -1.02
C SER A 69 -3.65 5.32 -0.87
N CYS A 70 -3.20 4.48 0.07
CA CYS A 70 -1.80 4.19 0.33
C CYS A 70 -1.27 3.02 -0.49
N VAL A 71 -2.15 2.17 -1.05
CA VAL A 71 -1.78 0.88 -1.67
C VAL A 71 -0.75 1.05 -2.77
N ARG A 72 -0.95 2.00 -3.69
CA ARG A 72 -0.03 2.19 -4.82
C ARG A 72 1.38 2.59 -4.37
N GLN A 73 1.49 3.43 -3.35
CA GLN A 73 2.78 3.91 -2.84
C GLN A 73 3.47 2.82 -2.00
N ALA A 74 2.69 2.06 -1.21
CA ALA A 74 3.19 0.88 -0.51
C ALA A 74 3.73 -0.18 -1.49
N GLN A 75 2.99 -0.51 -2.55
CA GLN A 75 3.42 -1.43 -3.61
C GLN A 75 4.72 -0.97 -4.28
N THR A 76 4.82 0.32 -4.58
CA THR A 76 6.03 0.90 -5.18
C THR A 76 7.24 0.70 -4.27
N THR A 77 7.07 0.93 -2.97
CA THR A 77 8.14 0.78 -1.96
C THR A 77 8.52 -0.69 -1.78
N ILE A 78 7.54 -1.60 -1.69
CA ILE A 78 7.76 -3.05 -1.56
C ILE A 78 8.54 -3.59 -2.76
N LEU A 79 8.13 -3.23 -3.99
CA LEU A 79 8.81 -3.69 -5.20
C LEU A 79 10.22 -3.11 -5.32
N PHE A 80 10.43 -1.86 -4.88
CA PHE A 80 11.75 -1.24 -4.85
C PHE A 80 12.70 -1.95 -3.89
N GLU A 81 12.26 -2.23 -2.65
CA GLU A 81 13.07 -2.96 -1.67
C GLU A 81 13.33 -4.40 -2.10
N LEU A 82 12.31 -5.08 -2.65
CA LEU A 82 12.51 -6.43 -3.19
C LEU A 82 13.58 -6.44 -4.28
N LYS A 83 13.51 -5.50 -5.25
CA LYS A 83 14.50 -5.41 -6.34
C LYS A 83 15.92 -5.22 -5.84
N LYS A 84 16.11 -4.44 -4.77
CA LYS A 84 17.41 -4.26 -4.11
C LYS A 84 17.89 -5.57 -3.48
N GLU A 85 17.02 -6.31 -2.80
CA GLU A 85 17.38 -7.60 -2.19
C GLU A 85 17.80 -8.63 -3.22
N ILE A 86 17.08 -8.72 -4.35
CA ILE A 86 17.39 -9.68 -5.42
C ILE A 86 18.51 -9.21 -6.37
N GLY A 87 19.12 -8.05 -6.12
CA GLY A 87 20.23 -7.52 -6.92
C GLY A 87 19.87 -7.04 -8.32
N LEU A 88 18.60 -6.70 -8.58
CA LEU A 88 18.21 -6.13 -9.88
C LEU A 88 18.60 -4.66 -9.97
N ALA A 89 19.02 -4.26 -11.18
CA ALA A 89 19.29 -2.85 -11.48
C ALA A 89 18.01 -2.02 -11.34
N ILE A 90 18.12 -0.91 -10.61
CA ILE A 90 17.05 0.06 -10.42
C ILE A 90 17.21 1.17 -11.46
N THR A 91 16.16 1.42 -12.23
CA THR A 91 16.13 2.53 -13.19
C THR A 91 15.91 3.87 -12.48
N GLU A 92 16.29 4.98 -13.13
CA GLU A 92 16.04 6.33 -12.59
C GLU A 92 14.55 6.58 -12.32
N ALA A 93 13.68 6.08 -13.19
CA ALA A 93 12.23 6.21 -13.05
C ALA A 93 11.69 5.49 -11.81
N GLU A 94 12.21 4.30 -11.52
CA GLU A 94 11.85 3.51 -10.33
C GLU A 94 12.37 4.15 -9.05
N ASN A 95 13.61 4.65 -9.06
CA ASN A 95 14.16 5.41 -7.95
C ASN A 95 13.33 6.68 -7.66
N ALA A 96 12.96 7.42 -8.71
CA ALA A 96 12.09 8.59 -8.56
C ALA A 96 10.68 8.21 -8.04
N ALA A 97 10.16 7.04 -8.42
CA ALA A 97 8.88 6.55 -7.90
C ALA A 97 8.97 6.19 -6.42
N ALA A 98 10.03 5.51 -5.98
CA ALA A 98 10.27 5.19 -4.58
C ALA A 98 10.42 6.46 -3.72
N ILE A 99 11.16 7.46 -4.20
CA ILE A 99 11.26 8.76 -3.52
C ILE A 99 9.89 9.42 -3.37
N ARG A 100 9.05 9.40 -4.42
CA ARG A 100 7.68 9.94 -4.34
C ARG A 100 6.79 9.17 -3.36
N ALA A 101 6.94 7.86 -3.27
CA ALA A 101 6.22 7.03 -2.31
C ALA A 101 6.61 7.38 -0.86
N ASP A 102 7.89 7.57 -0.60
CA ASP A 102 8.44 7.98 0.70
C ASP A 102 7.98 9.41 1.08
N VAL A 103 8.01 10.36 0.14
CA VAL A 103 7.44 11.71 0.36
C VAL A 103 5.95 11.64 0.68
N PHE A 104 5.18 10.79 -0.01
CA PHE A 104 3.76 10.59 0.28
C PHE A 104 3.55 10.03 1.70
N LEU A 105 4.32 9.01 2.09
CA LEU A 105 4.26 8.44 3.44
C LEU A 105 4.52 9.50 4.52
N ARG A 106 5.55 10.35 4.33
CA ARG A 106 5.80 11.48 5.24
C ARG A 106 4.65 12.48 5.26
N ALA A 107 4.05 12.78 4.12
CA ALA A 107 2.91 13.69 4.07
C ALA A 107 1.66 13.13 4.76
N VAL A 108 1.43 11.82 4.71
CA VAL A 108 0.40 11.14 5.52
C VAL A 108 0.73 11.28 7.00
N TRP A 109 1.98 11.00 7.40
CA TRP A 109 2.41 11.11 8.80
C TRP A 109 2.23 12.53 9.35
N MET A 110 2.59 13.56 8.59
CA MET A 110 2.43 14.97 8.98
C MET A 110 0.98 15.47 8.91
N GLY A 111 0.02 14.64 8.51
CA GLY A 111 -1.37 15.05 8.33
C GLY A 111 -1.62 15.99 7.16
N SER A 112 -0.62 16.21 6.30
CA SER A 112 -0.77 17.02 5.08
C SER A 112 -1.63 16.33 4.02
N ILE A 113 -1.68 14.99 4.07
CA ILE A 113 -2.60 14.17 3.27
C ILE A 113 -3.56 13.46 4.24
N PRO A 114 -4.84 13.88 4.31
CA PRO A 114 -5.81 13.23 5.18
C PRO A 114 -6.22 11.86 4.63
N ILE A 115 -6.27 10.86 5.51
CA ILE A 115 -6.81 9.54 5.19
C ILE A 115 -8.26 9.51 5.64
N VAL A 116 -9.16 9.83 4.71
CA VAL A 116 -10.59 9.89 4.99
C VAL A 116 -11.18 8.49 4.93
N VAL A 117 -11.40 7.91 6.11
CA VAL A 117 -12.21 6.70 6.27
C VAL A 117 -13.65 7.16 6.39
N ALA A 118 -14.38 7.16 5.28
CA ALA A 118 -15.78 7.60 5.28
C ALA A 118 -16.58 6.81 6.33
N ALA A 119 -17.07 7.49 7.37
CA ALA A 119 -18.23 7.01 8.09
C ALA A 119 -19.40 7.10 7.11
N VAL A 120 -20.06 5.98 6.83
CA VAL A 120 -21.25 5.98 5.99
C VAL A 120 -22.33 6.80 6.70
N GLN A 121 -22.51 8.06 6.30
CA GLN A 121 -23.81 8.69 6.10
C GLN A 121 -23.64 10.10 5.56
N SER A 122 -23.92 10.25 4.28
CA SER A 122 -24.58 11.45 3.79
C SER A 122 -25.63 10.93 2.82
N ALA A 123 -26.88 10.93 3.27
CA ALA A 123 -28.01 10.67 2.39
C ALA A 123 -27.88 11.61 1.17
N PRO A 124 -28.19 11.15 -0.05
CA PRO A 124 -28.16 12.03 -1.21
C PRO A 124 -29.04 13.26 -0.95
N SER A 125 -28.56 14.45 -1.31
CA SER A 125 -29.22 15.75 -1.09
C SER A 125 -30.55 15.93 -1.85
N TYR A 126 -31.04 14.87 -2.52
CA TYR A 126 -32.26 14.85 -3.30
C TYR A 126 -33.37 14.01 -2.65
N ALA A 127 -33.35 13.84 -1.32
CA ALA A 127 -34.49 13.28 -0.60
C ALA A 127 -35.71 14.24 -0.72
N SER A 128 -36.46 14.01 -1.79
CA SER A 128 -37.88 14.28 -2.05
C SER A 128 -38.43 15.65 -1.62
N LEU A 129 -38.54 16.57 -2.59
CA LEU A 129 -39.62 17.57 -2.55
C LEU A 129 -40.94 16.78 -2.61
N SER A 130 -41.63 16.67 -1.48
CA SER A 130 -43.02 16.23 -1.44
C SER A 130 -43.84 17.12 -2.36
N VAL A 131 -44.42 16.52 -3.39
CA VAL A 131 -45.40 17.12 -4.29
C VAL A 131 -46.54 17.67 -3.42
N VAL A 132 -46.81 18.97 -3.54
CA VAL A 132 -48.03 19.59 -3.01
C VAL A 132 -49.15 19.22 -3.98
N GLU A 133 -50.02 18.30 -3.59
CA GLU A 133 -51.31 18.10 -4.26
C GLU A 133 -52.32 19.10 -3.66
N GLU A 134 -52.97 19.86 -4.55
CA GLU A 134 -54.13 20.71 -4.30
C GLU A 134 -55.38 20.03 -4.87
#